data_AF-A0A428CUS8-F1
#
_entry.id   AF-A0A428CUS8-F1
#
_cell.length_a   1.000
_cell.length_b   1.000
_cell.length_c   1.000
_cell.angle_alpha   90.00
_cell.angle_beta   90.00
_cell.angle_gamma   90.00
#
_symmetry.space_group_name_H-M   'P 1'
#
loop_
_entity.id
_entity.type
_entity.pdbx_description
1 polymer ?
#
loop_
_entity_poly.entity_id
_entity_poly.type
_entity_poly.pdbx_seq_one_letter_code
_entity_poly.pdbx_strand_id
1 'polypeptide(L)' 'MRAPDLDQSLRDNFSEEELASYFSIRGYKLTPKGEQILEQYQDITDRHPKKNL' A
#
# COMPACT_ATOMS: atom_id res chain seq x y z
N MET A 1 11.92 25.55 6.05
CA MET A 1 10.49 25.21 5.91
C MET A 1 10.13 24.23 7.01
N ARG A 2 9.04 24.43 7.76
CA ARG A 2 8.64 23.44 8.76
C ARG A 2 7.94 22.29 8.04
N ALA A 3 8.00 21.09 8.62
CA ALA A 3 7.38 19.90 8.04
C ALA A 3 5.90 20.09 7.62
N PRO A 4 5.04 20.81 8.36
CA PRO A 4 3.63 20.98 7.97
C PRO A 4 3.47 21.83 6.70
N ASP A 5 4.29 22.87 6.56
CA ASP A 5 4.23 23.78 5.40
C ASP A 5 4.65 23.05 4.12
N LEU A 6 5.57 22.09 4.26
CA LEU A 6 6.05 21.24 3.17
C LEU A 6 5.02 20.22 2.74
N ASP A 7 4.41 19.52 3.68
CA ASP A 7 3.33 18.58 3.38
C ASP A 7 2.16 19.27 2.67
N GLN A 8 1.80 20.48 3.10
CA GLN A 8 0.73 21.24 2.45
C GLN A 8 1.13 21.62 1.01
N SER A 9 2.34 22.16 0.83
CA SER A 9 2.84 22.54 -0.50
C SER A 9 2.94 21.35 -1.45
N LEU A 10 3.30 20.16 -0.95
CA LEU A 10 3.35 18.94 -1.75
C LEU A 10 1.94 18.51 -2.19
N ARG A 11 0.96 18.54 -1.28
CA ARG A 11 -0.45 18.20 -1.58
C ARG A 11 -1.10 19.16 -2.57
N ASP A 12 -0.72 20.44 -2.53
CA ASP A 12 -1.30 21.47 -3.39
C ASP A 12 -0.76 21.41 -4.84
N ASN A 13 0.41 20.79 -5.05
CA ASN A 13 1.11 20.79 -6.34
C ASN A 13 1.24 19.41 -6.99
N PHE A 14 1.11 18.32 -6.21
CA PHE A 14 1.30 16.96 -6.69
C PHE A 14 0.22 16.01 -6.15
N SER A 15 -0.18 15.05 -6.98
CA SER A 15 -0.93 13.87 -6.54
C SER A 15 -0.02 12.83 -5.89
N GLU A 16 -0.57 11.93 -5.08
CA GLU A 16 0.21 10.83 -4.46
C GLU A 16 0.79 9.90 -5.53
N GLU A 17 0.07 9.67 -6.63
CA GLU A 17 0.49 8.84 -7.75
C GLU A 17 1.69 9.45 -8.49
N GLU A 18 1.68 10.77 -8.71
CA GLU A 18 2.81 11.49 -9.29
C GLU A 18 4.03 11.44 -8.37
N LEU A 19 3.83 11.66 -7.06
CA LEU A 19 4.91 11.56 -6.08
C LEU A 19 5.52 10.15 -6.05
N ALA A 20 4.70 9.11 -6.09
CA ALA A 20 5.15 7.72 -6.10
C ALA A 20 6.07 7.37 -7.29
N SER A 21 5.98 8.10 -8.41
CA SER A 21 6.86 7.90 -9.56
C SER A 21 8.32 8.33 -9.31
N TYR A 22 8.53 9.25 -8.35
CA TYR A 22 9.86 9.79 -8.06
C TYR A 22 10.68 8.92 -7.11
N PHE A 23 10.07 7.90 -6.49
CA PHE A 23 10.78 7.03 -5.57
C PHE A 23 10.37 5.57 -5.75
N SER A 24 11.38 4.71 -5.90
CA SER A 24 11.16 3.26 -5.85
C SER A 24 10.96 2.83 -4.41
N ILE A 25 9.71 2.56 -4.02
CA ILE A 25 9.42 1.93 -2.73
C ILE A 25 9.94 0.50 -2.78
N ARG A 26 10.90 0.17 -1.91
CA ARG A 26 11.32 -1.22 -1.72
C ARG A 26 10.24 -1.92 -0.89
N GLY A 27 9.50 -2.82 -1.54
CA GLY A 27 8.41 -3.56 -0.90
C GLY A 27 8.44 -5.03 -1.28
N TYR A 28 7.78 -5.85 -0.47
CA TYR A 28 7.47 -7.22 -0.84
C TYR A 28 6.10 -7.24 -1.52
N LYS A 29 6.04 -7.80 -2.73
CA LYS A 29 4.79 -8.10 -3.41
C LYS A 29 4.65 -9.62 -3.51
N LEU A 30 3.42 -10.12 -3.43
CA LEU A 30 3.15 -11.51 -3.77
C LEU A 30 3.58 -11.76 -5.21
N THR A 31 4.18 -12.93 -5.44
CA THR A 31 4.38 -13.42 -6.81
C THR A 31 3.03 -13.89 -7.36
N PRO A 32 2.87 -14.03 -8.69
CA PRO A 32 1.63 -14.59 -9.26
C PRO A 32 1.24 -15.95 -8.67
N LYS A 33 2.24 -16.79 -8.34
CA LYS A 33 2.02 -18.05 -7.61
C LYS A 33 1.47 -17.82 -6.20
N GLY A 34 1.98 -16.81 -5.50
CA GLY A 34 1.50 -16.44 -4.18
C GLY A 34 0.06 -15.94 -4.19
N GLU A 35 -0.32 -15.15 -5.20
CA GLU A 35 -1.69 -14.68 -5.40
C GLU A 35 -2.65 -15.86 -5.62
N GLN A 36 -2.31 -16.80 -6.52
CA GLN A 36 -3.12 -18.00 -6.77
C GLN A 36 -3.30 -18.88 -5.53
N ILE A 37 -2.25 -19.08 -4.74
CA ILE A 37 -2.32 -19.86 -3.49
C ILE A 37 -3.25 -19.16 -2.49
N LEU A 38 -3.15 -17.83 -2.36
CA LEU A 38 -3.99 -17.08 -1.44
C LEU A 38 -5.48 -17.22 -1.79
N GLU A 39 -5.82 -17.12 -3.08
CA GLU A 39 -7.20 -17.34 -3.56
C GLU A 39 -7.67 -18.78 -3.34
N GLN A 40 -6.82 -19.78 -3.61
CA GLN A 40 -7.15 -21.19 -3.44
C GLN A 40 -7.43 -21.57 -1.98
N TYR A 41 -6.75 -20.93 -1.03
CA TYR A 41 -6.84 -21.23 0.40
C TYR A 41 -7.43 -20.06 1.20
N GLN A 42 -8.39 -19.35 0.61
CA GLN A 42 -9.06 -18.21 1.24
C GLN A 42 -9.73 -18.57 2.58
N ASP A 43 -10.17 -19.82 2.72
CA ASP A 43 -10.80 -20.34 3.94
C ASP A 43 -9.86 -20.31 5.16
N ILE A 44 -8.54 -20.40 4.97
CA ILE A 44 -7.54 -20.26 6.03
C ILE A 44 -7.52 -18.81 6.53
N THR A 45 -7.55 -17.84 5.61
CA THR A 45 -7.62 -16.41 5.92
C THR A 45 -8.91 -16.06 6.65
N ASP A 46 -10.03 -16.65 6.24
CA ASP A 46 -11.33 -16.40 6.84
C ASP A 46 -11.47 -16.94 8.27
N ARG A 47 -10.74 -18.00 8.62
CA ARG A 47 -10.66 -18.50 10.00
C ARG A 47 -9.87 -17.59 10.93
N HIS A 48 -9.02 -16.72 10.40
CA HIS A 48 -8.25 -15.81 11.22
C HIS A 48 -9.18 -14.74 11.83
N PRO A 49 -9.06 -14.43 13.14
CA PRO A 49 -9.84 -13.36 13.74
C PRO A 49 -9.67 -12.07 12.94
N LYS A 50 -10.78 -11.57 12.38
CA LYS A 50 -10.82 -10.29 11.68
C LYS A 50 -11.10 -9.20 12.71
N LYS A 51 -10.37 -8.09 12.64
CA LYS A 51 -10.74 -6.91 13.43
C LYS A 51 -12.07 -6.40 12.88
N ASN A 52 -13.07 -6.25 13.75
CA ASN A 52 -14.25 -5.48 13.42
C ASN A 52 -13.80 -4.01 13.33
N LEU A 53 -13.77 -3.45 12.12
CA LEU A 53 -13.49 -2.03 11.88
C LEU A 53 -14.81 -1.28 11.70
#